data_AF-A0A5C9ADL3-F1
#
_entry.id   AF-A0A5C9ADL3-F1
#
_cell.length_a   1.000
_cell.length_b   1.000
_cell.length_c   1.000
_cell.angle_alpha   90.00
_cell.angle_beta   90.00
_cell.angle_gamma   90.00
#
_symmetry.space_group_name_H-M   'P 1'
#
loop_
_entity.id
_entity.type
_entity.pdbx_description
1 polymer ?
#
loop_
_entity_poly.entity_id
_entity_poly.type
_entity_poly.pdbx_seq_one_letter_code
_entity_poly.pdbx_strand_id
1 'polypeptide(L)'
;MATTLTSECNLLVIPFSAATNFTTLADYCEHFAETIIECHDLALKMAPCGRLSTCLALQRPTLGEPIPPHLIDRFTVDVLPDVLPEFTPDADLLCDYCLALAQVLLGRSLLPETETTLTGLLCDLVWYFADGLKAPRWIRTTDGVQPCQ
;
A
#
# COMPACT_ATOMS: atom_id res chain seq x y z
N MET A 1 16.13 17.15 -21.20
CA MET A 1 16.54 16.46 -19.96
C MET A 1 16.17 15.00 -20.13
N ALA A 2 17.17 14.11 -20.20
CA ALA A 2 17.01 12.68 -20.41
C ALA A 2 17.81 11.97 -19.31
N THR A 3 17.14 11.66 -18.19
CA THR A 3 17.75 10.96 -17.05
C THR A 3 16.79 9.99 -16.36
N THR A 4 15.49 10.00 -16.67
CA THR A 4 14.48 9.13 -16.02
C THR A 4 14.49 7.70 -16.56
N LEU A 5 14.65 7.51 -17.89
CA LEU A 5 14.62 6.18 -18.52
C LEU A 5 15.70 5.19 -18.02
N THR A 6 16.85 5.69 -17.55
CA THR A 6 17.94 4.83 -17.03
C THR A 6 17.64 4.25 -15.65
N SER A 7 16.83 4.93 -14.83
CA SER A 7 16.49 4.43 -13.48
C SER A 7 15.43 3.32 -13.54
N GLU A 8 14.43 3.48 -14.41
CA GLU A 8 13.34 2.53 -14.63
C GLU A 8 13.85 1.18 -15.18
N CYS A 9 14.82 1.19 -16.11
CA CYS A 9 15.42 -0.03 -16.63
C CYS A 9 16.24 -0.81 -15.58
N ASN A 10 16.82 -0.15 -14.59
CA ASN A 10 17.65 -0.82 -13.59
C ASN A 10 16.79 -1.65 -12.63
N LEU A 11 15.67 -1.10 -12.14
CA LEU A 11 14.78 -1.79 -11.20
C LEU A 11 14.17 -3.08 -11.79
N LEU A 12 13.92 -3.11 -13.10
CA LEU A 12 13.39 -4.28 -13.80
C LEU A 12 14.41 -5.42 -13.96
N VAL A 13 15.70 -5.17 -13.71
CA VAL A 13 16.79 -6.17 -13.85
C VAL A 13 17.32 -6.65 -12.50
N ILE A 14 17.03 -5.96 -11.39
CA ILE A 14 17.51 -6.35 -10.05
C ILE A 14 17.03 -7.76 -9.69
N PRO A 15 17.92 -8.72 -9.38
CA PRO A 15 17.48 -10.02 -8.89
C PRO A 15 17.07 -9.93 -7.42
N PHE A 16 15.99 -10.62 -7.06
CA PHE A 16 15.60 -10.86 -5.67
C PHE A 16 15.10 -12.30 -5.51
N SER A 17 15.14 -12.82 -4.28
CA SER A 17 14.73 -14.19 -3.97
C SER A 17 14.24 -14.30 -2.53
N ALA A 18 13.86 -15.50 -2.09
CA ALA A 18 13.52 -15.78 -0.69
C ALA A 18 14.68 -15.51 0.29
N ALA A 19 15.93 -15.40 -0.17
CA ALA A 19 17.08 -15.03 0.66
C ALA A 19 17.27 -13.51 0.79
N THR A 20 16.51 -12.70 0.05
CA THR A 20 16.59 -11.24 0.13
C THR A 20 15.92 -10.76 1.42
N ASN A 21 16.59 -9.85 2.15
CA ASN A 21 16.05 -9.27 3.38
C ASN A 21 14.68 -8.62 3.15
N PHE A 22 13.74 -8.83 4.08
CA PHE A 22 12.36 -8.32 3.95
C PHE A 22 12.28 -6.79 3.85
N THR A 23 13.22 -6.06 4.46
CA THR A 23 13.33 -4.59 4.32
C THR A 23 13.66 -4.19 2.89
N THR A 24 14.64 -4.86 2.28
CA THR A 24 15.00 -4.64 0.88
C THR A 24 13.87 -5.03 -0.08
N LEU A 25 13.11 -6.09 0.23
CA LEU A 25 11.92 -6.44 -0.54
C LEU A 25 10.84 -5.35 -0.42
N ALA A 26 10.66 -4.74 0.76
CA ALA A 26 9.74 -3.61 0.95
C ALA A 26 10.17 -2.39 0.12
N ASP A 27 11.46 -2.03 0.15
CA ASP A 27 12.01 -0.93 -0.66
C ASP A 27 11.76 -1.17 -2.17
N TYR A 28 11.89 -2.42 -2.63
CA TYR A 28 11.56 -2.77 -4.02
C TYR A 28 10.07 -2.66 -4.33
N CYS A 29 9.19 -3.08 -3.42
CA CYS A 29 7.75 -2.94 -3.58
C CYS A 29 7.36 -1.45 -3.76
N GLU A 30 7.92 -0.56 -2.95
CA GLU A 30 7.73 0.89 -3.05
C GLU A 30 8.12 1.41 -4.44
N HIS A 31 9.34 1.12 -4.88
CA HIS A 31 9.81 1.57 -6.19
C HIS A 31 9.03 1.00 -7.37
N PHE A 32 8.54 -0.25 -7.29
CA PHE A 32 7.65 -0.78 -8.32
C PHE A 32 6.31 -0.06 -8.33
N ALA A 33 5.74 0.26 -7.16
CA ALA A 33 4.49 0.99 -7.07
C ALA A 33 4.60 2.41 -7.67
N GLU A 34 5.68 3.12 -7.35
CA GLU A 34 6.02 4.43 -7.96
C GLU A 34 6.08 4.31 -9.49
N THR A 35 6.84 3.33 -10.00
CA THR A 35 6.99 3.11 -11.44
C THR A 35 5.64 2.80 -12.12
N ILE A 36 4.74 2.04 -11.47
CA ILE A 36 3.41 1.70 -12.02
C ILE A 36 2.52 2.94 -12.14
N ILE A 37 2.61 3.85 -11.17
CA ILE A 37 1.86 5.11 -11.15
C ILE A 37 2.38 6.06 -12.23
N GLU A 38 3.70 6.21 -12.34
CA GLU A 38 4.33 7.16 -13.29
C GLU A 38 4.30 6.68 -14.75
N CYS A 39 4.30 5.37 -14.97
CA CYS A 39 4.19 4.84 -16.32
C CYS A 39 2.80 5.14 -16.90
N HIS A 40 2.69 5.38 -18.20
CA HIS A 40 1.41 5.62 -18.89
C HIS A 40 1.14 4.58 -19.99
N ASP A 41 2.14 3.79 -20.36
CA ASP A 41 2.05 2.72 -21.35
C ASP A 41 1.62 1.41 -20.69
N LEU A 42 0.48 0.86 -21.13
CA LEU A 42 -0.10 -0.35 -20.55
C LEU A 42 0.80 -1.59 -20.69
N ALA A 43 1.51 -1.72 -21.80
CA ALA A 43 2.40 -2.86 -22.04
C ALA A 43 3.64 -2.77 -21.14
N LEU A 44 4.19 -1.56 -20.96
CA LEU A 44 5.33 -1.35 -20.08
C LEU A 44 4.98 -1.51 -18.60
N LYS A 45 3.75 -1.18 -18.18
CA LYS A 45 3.26 -1.40 -16.80
C LYS A 45 3.21 -2.87 -16.38
N MET A 46 3.09 -3.80 -17.32
CA MET A 46 2.97 -5.22 -16.97
C MET A 46 4.22 -5.77 -16.27
N ALA A 47 5.41 -5.33 -16.67
CA ALA A 47 6.66 -5.78 -16.09
C ALA A 47 6.81 -5.42 -14.59
N PRO A 48 6.67 -4.15 -14.17
CA PRO A 48 6.72 -3.80 -12.76
C PRO A 48 5.55 -4.39 -11.96
N CYS A 49 4.34 -4.53 -12.53
CA CYS A 49 3.23 -5.23 -11.87
C CYS A 49 3.56 -6.70 -11.57
N GLY A 50 4.13 -7.42 -12.54
CA GLY A 50 4.55 -8.81 -12.35
C GLY A 50 5.66 -8.95 -11.30
N ARG A 51 6.62 -8.02 -11.29
CA ARG A 51 7.69 -7.97 -10.30
C ARG A 51 7.17 -7.64 -8.90
N LEU A 52 6.28 -6.66 -8.76
CA LEU A 52 5.62 -6.32 -7.50
C LEU A 52 4.87 -7.53 -6.93
N SER A 53 4.07 -8.21 -7.76
CA SER A 53 3.36 -9.42 -7.37
C SER A 53 4.30 -10.52 -6.87
N THR A 54 5.41 -10.74 -7.58
CA THR A 54 6.43 -11.73 -7.16
C THR A 54 7.10 -11.33 -5.84
N CYS A 55 7.42 -10.04 -5.67
CA CYS A 55 8.02 -9.51 -4.45
C CYS A 55 7.09 -9.72 -3.23
N LEU A 56 5.81 -9.35 -3.38
CA LEU A 56 4.79 -9.55 -2.35
C LEU A 56 4.56 -11.02 -2.03
N ALA A 57 4.59 -11.90 -3.04
CA ALA A 57 4.46 -13.34 -2.84
C ALA A 57 5.61 -13.94 -2.03
N LEU A 58 6.85 -13.45 -2.24
CA LEU A 58 8.02 -13.84 -1.45
C LEU A 58 7.98 -13.27 -0.03
N GLN A 59 7.44 -12.05 0.13
CA GLN A 59 7.37 -11.39 1.43
C GLN A 59 6.26 -11.98 2.32
N ARG A 60 5.14 -12.40 1.74
CA ARG A 60 3.96 -12.93 2.45
C ARG A 60 4.30 -13.98 3.54
N PRO A 61 5.09 -15.03 3.30
CA PRO A 61 5.43 -16.01 4.35
C PRO A 61 6.28 -15.43 5.49
N THR A 62 7.08 -14.40 5.23
CA THR A 62 8.01 -13.80 6.21
C THR A 62 7.35 -12.81 7.17
N LEU A 63 6.11 -12.37 6.87
CA LEU A 63 5.42 -11.33 7.66
C LEU A 63 5.17 -11.70 9.13
N GLY A 64 5.16 -12.99 9.46
CA GLY A 64 5.00 -13.51 10.82
C GLY A 64 6.29 -14.01 11.48
N GLU A 65 7.42 -13.93 10.78
CA GLU A 65 8.71 -14.40 11.30
C GLU A 65 9.33 -13.37 12.26
N PRO A 66 10.11 -13.80 13.27
CA PRO A 66 10.83 -12.87 14.12
C PRO A 66 11.85 -12.05 13.31
N ILE A 67 12.05 -10.80 13.69
CA ILE A 67 13.05 -9.93 13.06
C ILE A 67 14.45 -10.58 13.22
N PRO A 68 15.22 -10.75 12.13
CA PRO A 68 16.58 -11.28 12.19
C PRO A 68 17.47 -10.47 13.15
N PRO A 69 18.30 -11.11 14.00
CA PRO A 69 19.09 -10.41 15.03
C PRO A 69 19.94 -9.26 14.50
N HIS A 70 20.51 -9.42 13.31
CA HIS A 70 21.35 -8.40 12.66
C HIS A 70 20.58 -7.17 12.17
N LEU A 71 19.24 -7.19 12.16
CA LEU A 71 18.39 -6.07 11.79
C LEU A 71 17.77 -5.38 13.02
N ILE A 72 17.83 -5.96 14.22
CA ILE A 72 17.20 -5.41 15.43
C ILE A 72 17.68 -3.98 15.69
N ASP A 73 18.98 -3.73 15.58
CA ASP A 73 19.56 -2.39 15.78
C ASP A 73 19.00 -1.37 14.78
N ARG A 74 18.67 -1.78 13.54
CA ARG A 74 18.05 -0.89 12.53
C ARG A 74 16.61 -0.53 12.85
N PHE A 75 15.92 -1.35 13.65
CA PHE A 75 14.55 -1.12 14.11
C PHE A 75 14.49 -0.56 15.53
N THR A 76 15.64 -0.31 16.16
CA THR A 76 15.73 0.25 17.50
C THR A 76 16.02 1.74 17.38
N VAL A 77 15.14 2.57 17.92
CA VAL A 77 15.32 4.02 17.99
C VAL A 77 15.30 4.46 19.45
N ASP A 78 16.13 5.44 19.80
CA ASP A 78 16.19 5.98 21.17
C ASP A 78 14.97 6.87 21.49
N VAL A 79 14.38 7.46 20.46
CA VAL A 79 13.19 8.32 20.55
C VAL A 79 12.25 7.93 19.42
N LEU A 80 10.97 7.72 19.75
CA LEU A 80 9.94 7.41 18.77
C LEU A 80 9.73 8.62 17.85
N PRO A 81 9.59 8.43 16.52
CA PRO A 81 9.22 9.53 15.64
C PRO A 81 7.85 10.11 16.03
N ASP A 82 7.73 11.43 15.95
CA ASP A 82 6.49 12.16 16.26
C ASP A 82 5.35 11.81 15.27
N VAL A 83 5.69 11.31 14.09
CA VAL A 83 4.76 10.91 13.04
C VAL A 83 5.10 9.52 12.57
N LEU A 84 4.12 8.62 12.65
CA LEU A 84 4.20 7.29 12.05
C LEU A 84 3.61 7.33 10.63
N PRO A 85 4.04 6.44 9.73
CA PRO A 85 3.39 6.29 8.43
C PRO A 85 1.93 5.90 8.63
N GLU A 86 1.01 6.73 8.14
CA GLU A 86 -0.43 6.53 8.27
C GLU A 86 -1.13 6.52 6.90
N PHE A 87 -2.19 5.73 6.80
CA PHE A 87 -3.05 5.71 5.62
C PHE A 87 -4.16 6.75 5.75
N THR A 88 -3.93 7.96 5.22
CA THR A 88 -4.86 9.10 5.32
C THR A 88 -5.27 9.65 3.95
N PRO A 89 -5.96 8.87 3.10
CA PRO A 89 -6.53 9.42 1.87
C PRO A 89 -7.65 10.40 2.19
N ASP A 90 -7.82 11.43 1.35
CA ASP A 90 -9.00 12.29 1.40
C ASP A 90 -10.27 11.47 1.12
N ALA A 91 -11.42 11.93 1.64
CA ALA A 91 -12.69 11.21 1.53
C ALA A 91 -13.11 10.94 0.07
N ASP A 92 -12.82 11.88 -0.84
CA ASP A 92 -13.11 11.73 -2.27
C ASP A 92 -12.26 10.61 -2.89
N LEU A 93 -10.96 10.57 -2.59
CA LEU A 93 -10.05 9.55 -3.08
C LEU A 93 -10.41 8.15 -2.55
N LEU A 94 -10.79 8.06 -1.27
CA LEU A 94 -11.23 6.81 -0.67
C LEU A 94 -12.54 6.29 -1.29
N CYS A 95 -13.46 7.20 -1.62
CA CYS A 95 -14.68 6.87 -2.36
C CYS A 95 -14.34 6.31 -3.75
N ASP A 96 -13.43 6.96 -4.47
CA ASP A 96 -12.97 6.52 -5.79
C ASP A 96 -12.33 5.12 -5.76
N TYR A 97 -11.52 4.81 -4.74
CA TYR A 97 -10.97 3.47 -4.54
C TYR A 97 -12.06 2.41 -4.35
N CYS A 98 -13.07 2.69 -3.51
CA CYS A 98 -14.19 1.78 -3.29
C CYS A 98 -15.00 1.56 -4.57
N LEU A 99 -15.26 2.63 -5.34
CA LEU A 99 -15.99 2.57 -6.59
C LEU A 99 -15.23 1.73 -7.65
N ALA A 100 -13.94 1.97 -7.81
CA ALA A 100 -13.10 1.24 -8.76
C ALA A 100 -13.06 -0.26 -8.44
N LEU A 101 -12.89 -0.62 -7.15
CA LEU A 101 -12.91 -2.02 -6.72
C LEU A 101 -14.27 -2.68 -6.95
N ALA A 102 -15.37 -1.99 -6.65
CA ALA A 102 -16.72 -2.51 -6.91
C ALA A 102 -16.96 -2.77 -8.41
N GLN A 103 -16.50 -1.86 -9.28
CA GLN A 103 -16.59 -2.03 -10.73
C GLN A 103 -15.79 -3.24 -11.23
N VAL A 104 -14.58 -3.45 -10.70
CA VAL A 104 -13.75 -4.63 -11.02
C VAL A 104 -14.45 -5.92 -10.62
N LEU A 105 -15.04 -5.98 -9.42
CA LEU A 105 -15.76 -7.17 -8.94
C LEU A 105 -17.04 -7.45 -9.75
N LEU A 106 -17.75 -6.41 -10.19
CA LEU A 106 -18.92 -6.55 -11.06
C LEU A 106 -18.55 -7.11 -12.45
N GLY A 107 -17.31 -6.91 -12.90
CA GLY A 107 -16.81 -7.41 -14.18
C GLY A 107 -16.71 -8.94 -14.28
N ARG A 108 -16.74 -9.67 -13.14
CA ARG A 108 -16.73 -11.15 -13.06
C ARG A 108 -15.67 -11.87 -13.90
N SER A 109 -14.53 -11.22 -14.15
CA SER A 109 -13.42 -11.74 -14.97
C SER A 109 -12.24 -12.25 -14.14
N LEU A 110 -12.40 -12.31 -12.82
CA LEU A 110 -11.33 -12.64 -11.87
C LEU A 110 -11.32 -14.12 -11.52
N LEU A 111 -10.15 -14.59 -11.07
CA LEU A 111 -10.05 -15.89 -10.41
C LEU A 111 -10.79 -15.86 -9.06
N PRO A 112 -11.39 -16.98 -8.60
CA PRO A 112 -12.15 -17.01 -7.34
C PRO A 112 -11.37 -16.53 -6.11
N GLU A 113 -10.08 -16.86 -6.02
CA GLU A 113 -9.21 -16.45 -4.92
C GLU A 113 -8.95 -14.93 -4.93
N THR A 114 -8.70 -14.35 -6.11
CA THR A 114 -8.54 -12.91 -6.30
C THR A 114 -9.83 -12.17 -5.97
N GLU A 115 -10.97 -12.68 -6.44
CA GLU A 115 -12.29 -12.09 -6.17
C GLU A 115 -12.59 -12.06 -4.67
N THR A 116 -12.30 -13.15 -3.95
CA THR A 116 -12.47 -13.21 -2.49
C THR A 116 -11.60 -12.18 -1.79
N THR A 117 -10.34 -12.06 -2.19
CA THR A 117 -9.39 -11.10 -1.61
C THR A 117 -9.83 -9.66 -1.85
N LEU A 118 -10.23 -9.32 -3.09
CA LEU A 118 -10.69 -7.96 -3.43
C LEU A 118 -12.04 -7.63 -2.78
N THR A 119 -12.91 -8.61 -2.58
CA THR A 119 -14.16 -8.44 -1.83
C THR A 119 -13.88 -8.07 -0.38
N GLY A 120 -12.93 -8.75 0.27
CA GLY A 120 -12.49 -8.41 1.62
C GLY A 120 -11.93 -6.98 1.70
N LEU A 121 -11.02 -6.62 0.78
CA LEU A 121 -10.46 -5.27 0.71
C LEU A 121 -11.54 -4.19 0.53
N LEU A 122 -12.51 -4.42 -0.35
CA LEU A 122 -13.63 -3.48 -0.54
C LEU A 122 -14.42 -3.30 0.76
N CYS A 123 -14.71 -4.37 1.49
CA CYS A 123 -15.40 -4.28 2.77
C CYS A 123 -14.61 -3.45 3.79
N ASP A 124 -13.32 -3.73 3.95
CA ASP A 124 -12.46 -3.01 4.90
C ASP A 124 -12.39 -1.51 4.58
N LEU A 125 -12.22 -1.15 3.29
CA LEU A 125 -12.19 0.25 2.86
C LEU A 125 -13.53 0.96 3.05
N VAL A 126 -14.66 0.29 2.77
CA VAL A 126 -16.00 0.86 2.97
C VAL A 126 -16.29 1.07 4.45
N TRP A 127 -15.87 0.16 5.33
CA TRP A 127 -15.97 0.34 6.77
C TRP A 127 -15.13 1.53 7.24
N TYR A 128 -13.86 1.58 6.83
CA TYR A 128 -12.97 2.70 7.13
C TYR A 128 -13.55 4.04 6.67
N PHE A 129 -14.07 4.11 5.44
CA PHE A 129 -14.74 5.28 4.90
C PHE A 129 -15.98 5.68 5.71
N ALA A 130 -16.83 4.71 6.03
CA ALA A 130 -18.07 4.96 6.78
C ALA A 130 -17.78 5.45 8.20
N ASP A 131 -16.78 4.90 8.86
CA ASP A 131 -16.35 5.34 10.19
C ASP A 131 -15.78 6.75 10.16
N GLY A 132 -14.94 7.07 9.16
CA GLY A 132 -14.44 8.44 8.95
C GLY A 132 -15.55 9.46 8.74
N LEU A 133 -16.56 9.15 7.91
CA LEU A 133 -17.70 10.06 7.69
C LEU A 133 -18.55 10.29 8.93
N LYS A 134 -18.68 9.26 9.78
CA LYS A 134 -19.48 9.26 11.01
C LYS A 134 -18.69 9.72 12.23
N ALA A 135 -17.40 10.01 12.07
CA ALA A 135 -16.55 10.45 13.16
C ALA A 135 -17.13 11.73 13.80
N PRO A 136 -17.12 11.85 15.15
CA PRO A 136 -17.57 13.05 15.83
C PRO A 136 -16.75 14.27 15.38
N ARG A 137 -17.42 15.27 14.78
CA ARG A 137 -16.77 16.52 14.37
C ARG A 137 -16.87 17.62 15.42
N TRP A 138 -17.73 17.41 16.41
CA TRP A 138 -17.97 18.36 17.50
C TRP A 138 -18.05 17.65 18.84
N ILE A 139 -17.48 18.30 19.85
CA ILE A 139 -17.55 17.90 21.25
C ILE A 139 -18.30 18.96 22.05
N ARG A 140 -19.11 18.53 23.01
CA ARG A 140 -19.81 19.42 23.94
C ARG A 140 -18.93 19.65 25.17
N THR A 141 -18.58 20.90 25.42
CA THR A 141 -17.81 21.35 26.59
C THR A 141 -18.66 22.27 27.46
N THR A 142 -18.10 22.72 28.60
CA THR A 142 -18.74 23.70 29.49
C THR A 142 -18.96 25.05 28.81
N ASP A 143 -18.17 25.36 27.78
CA ASP A 143 -18.22 26.61 27.02
C ASP A 143 -19.08 26.51 25.75
N GLY A 144 -19.72 25.36 25.50
CA GLY A 144 -20.61 25.14 24.36
C GLY A 144 -20.17 23.98 23.45
N VAL A 145 -20.63 23.98 22.20
CA VAL A 145 -20.26 22.97 21.19
C VAL A 145 -19.03 23.48 20.42
N GLN A 146 -17.95 22.72 20.45
CA GLN A 146 -16.67 23.06 19.83
C GLN A 146 -16.25 21.96 18.83
N PRO A 147 -15.48 22.28 17.76
CA PRO A 147 -14.97 21.26 16.86
C PRO A 147 -13.99 20.32 17.59
N CYS A 148 -13.98 19.04 17.23
CA CYS A 148 -12.92 18.12 17.65
C CYS A 148 -11.62 18.57 16.98
N GLN A 149 -10.57 18.85 17.76
CA GLN A 149 -9.22 19.14 17.23
C GLN A 149 -8.55 17.86 16.75
#